data_AF-A0A235BC70-F1
#
_entry.id   AF-A0A235BC70-F1
#
_cell.length_a   1.000
_cell.length_b   1.000
_cell.length_c   1.000
_cell.angle_alpha   90.00
_cell.angle_beta   90.00
_cell.angle_gamma   90.00
#
_symmetry.space_group_name_H-M   'P 1'
#
loop_
_entity.id
_entity.type
_entity.pdbx_description
1 polymer ?
#
loop_
_entity_poly.entity_id
_entity_poly.type
_entity_poly.pdbx_seq_one_letter_code
_entity_poly.pdbx_strand_id
1 'polypeptide(L)'
;MIVENRQYSELKEILSSIDWSVQALLRIEAEDKGEVLKVCSRVQDLQDVVHRRDLARRYPHVHEVVSFLYLCCFSLLHLRGESFFTYRDEMKQRYKTLLRSLYFFPNQYFAAETKRISNL
;
A
#
# COMPACT_ATOMS: atom_id res chain seq x y z
N MET A 1 22.02 -2.51 -16.90
CA MET A 1 20.84 -3.09 -17.58
C MET A 1 20.17 -4.30 -16.91
N ILE A 2 20.85 -5.22 -16.19
CA ILE A 2 20.15 -6.33 -15.49
C ILE A 2 19.62 -5.91 -14.09
N VAL A 3 20.32 -5.01 -13.40
CA VAL A 3 19.97 -4.55 -12.05
C VAL A 3 18.72 -3.66 -12.04
N GLU A 4 18.52 -2.86 -13.09
CA GLU A 4 17.38 -1.94 -13.24
C GLU A 4 16.05 -2.68 -13.42
N ASN A 5 16.07 -3.84 -14.10
CA ASN A 5 14.87 -4.67 -14.28
C ASN A 5 14.38 -5.30 -12.96
N ARG A 6 15.31 -5.63 -12.04
CA ARG A 6 14.99 -6.31 -10.78
C ARG A 6 14.39 -5.36 -9.74
N GLN A 7 14.90 -4.12 -9.66
CA GLN A 7 14.33 -3.09 -8.79
C GLN A 7 12.93 -2.67 -9.26
N TYR A 8 12.72 -2.65 -10.58
CA TYR A 8 11.41 -2.35 -11.16
C TYR A 8 10.38 -3.45 -10.88
N SER A 9 10.74 -4.72 -11.07
CA SER A 9 9.84 -5.85 -10.76
C SER A 9 9.45 -5.88 -9.28
N GLU A 10 10.42 -5.60 -8.41
CA GLU A 10 10.21 -5.58 -6.96
C GLU A 10 9.26 -4.46 -6.51
N LEU A 11 9.45 -3.23 -7.01
CA LEU A 11 8.54 -2.13 -6.69
C LEU A 11 7.14 -2.38 -7.26
N LYS A 12 7.04 -2.99 -8.44
CA LYS A 12 5.76 -3.38 -9.04
C LYS A 12 5.00 -4.36 -8.16
N GLU A 13 5.65 -5.41 -7.66
CA GLU A 13 5.05 -6.38 -6.74
C GLU A 13 4.55 -5.72 -5.44
N ILE A 14 5.36 -4.83 -4.86
CA ILE A 14 5.00 -4.08 -3.65
C ILE A 14 3.78 -3.19 -3.91
N LEU A 15 3.78 -2.45 -5.00
CA LEU A 15 2.67 -1.56 -5.37
C LEU A 15 1.37 -2.33 -5.65
N SER A 16 1.44 -3.47 -6.34
CA SER A 16 0.27 -4.33 -6.56
C SER A 16 -0.28 -4.89 -5.25
N SER A 17 0.59 -5.25 -4.30
CA SER A 17 0.16 -5.71 -2.98
C SER A 17 -0.47 -4.60 -2.14
N ILE A 18 0.06 -3.38 -2.24
CA ILE A 18 -0.51 -2.18 -1.59
C ILE A 18 -1.88 -1.87 -2.17
N ASP A 19 -2.02 -1.80 -3.50
CA ASP A 19 -3.31 -1.51 -4.14
C ASP A 19 -4.35 -2.54 -3.72
N TRP A 20 -4.02 -3.83 -3.80
CA TRP A 20 -4.94 -4.89 -3.35
C TRP A 20 -5.38 -4.69 -1.89
N SER A 21 -4.45 -4.39 -0.99
CA SER A 21 -4.74 -4.22 0.45
C SER A 21 -5.60 -2.97 0.71
N VAL A 22 -5.35 -1.88 -0.03
CA VAL A 22 -6.18 -0.68 0.01
C VAL A 22 -7.59 -1.01 -0.46
N GLN A 23 -7.74 -1.63 -1.64
CA GLN A 23 -9.07 -1.97 -2.17
C GLN A 23 -9.84 -2.91 -1.24
N ALA A 24 -9.16 -3.89 -0.62
CA ALA A 24 -9.77 -4.79 0.35
C ALA A 24 -10.31 -4.03 1.57
N LEU A 25 -9.50 -3.16 2.20
CA LEU A 25 -9.95 -2.35 3.35
C LEU A 25 -11.01 -1.32 2.98
N LEU A 26 -11.03 -0.84 1.73
CA LEU A 26 -12.09 0.04 1.26
C LEU A 26 -13.43 -0.68 1.07
N ARG A 27 -13.42 -2.00 0.83
CA ARG A 27 -14.62 -2.84 0.63
C ARG A 27 -15.12 -3.50 1.91
N ILE A 28 -14.29 -3.57 2.95
CA ILE A 28 -14.71 -4.11 4.24
C ILE A 28 -15.80 -3.20 4.83
N GLU A 29 -17.02 -3.71 4.78
CA GLU A 29 -18.12 -3.25 5.62
C GLU A 29 -17.88 -3.81 7.03
N ALA A 30 -18.22 -3.04 8.06
CA ALA A 30 -17.81 -3.34 9.43
C ALA A 30 -18.23 -4.77 9.84
N GLU A 31 -17.30 -5.48 10.50
CA GLU A 31 -17.45 -6.80 11.16
C GLU A 31 -16.94 -8.07 10.45
N ASP A 32 -16.45 -8.01 9.20
CA ASP A 32 -15.78 -9.19 8.59
C ASP A 32 -14.34 -9.38 9.10
N LYS A 33 -14.20 -9.91 10.32
CA LYS A 33 -12.90 -10.21 10.94
C LYS A 33 -12.05 -11.17 10.11
N GLY A 34 -12.67 -12.08 9.36
CA GLY A 34 -11.95 -13.05 8.54
C GLY A 34 -11.23 -12.38 7.39
N GLU A 35 -11.90 -11.48 6.69
CA GLU A 35 -11.29 -10.69 5.62
C GLU A 35 -10.24 -9.72 6.16
N VAL A 36 -10.50 -9.07 7.29
CA VAL A 36 -9.51 -8.20 7.95
C VAL A 36 -8.23 -8.94 8.31
N LEU A 37 -8.32 -10.18 8.81
CA LEU A 37 -7.13 -10.99 9.13
C LEU A 37 -6.28 -11.31 7.88
N LYS A 38 -6.91 -11.64 6.75
CA LYS A 38 -6.19 -11.87 5.49
C LYS A 38 -5.45 -10.61 5.03
N VAL A 39 -6.11 -9.45 5.09
CA VAL A 39 -5.47 -8.19 4.74
C VAL A 39 -4.33 -7.87 5.70
N CYS A 40 -4.56 -8.05 7.01
CA CYS A 40 -3.55 -7.80 8.04
C CYS A 40 -2.28 -8.63 7.82
N SER A 41 -2.42 -9.94 7.58
CA SER A 41 -1.28 -10.83 7.30
C SER A 41 -0.46 -10.32 6.11
N ARG A 42 -1.14 -9.94 5.02
CA ARG A 42 -0.46 -9.43 3.82
C ARG A 42 0.23 -8.09 4.05
N VAL A 43 -0.37 -7.23 4.87
CA VAL A 43 0.21 -5.94 5.26
C VAL A 43 1.43 -6.13 6.16
N GLN A 44 1.43 -7.13 7.05
CA GLN A 44 2.60 -7.49 7.85
C GLN A 44 3.75 -7.99 6.97
N ASP A 45 3.47 -8.82 5.97
CA ASP A 45 4.49 -9.22 4.98
C ASP A 45 5.07 -8.00 4.24
N LEU A 46 4.22 -7.03 3.89
CA LEU A 46 4.67 -5.78 3.29
C LEU A 46 5.54 -4.94 4.23
N GLN A 47 5.20 -4.84 5.52
CA GLN A 47 6.03 -4.17 6.51
C GLN A 47 7.41 -4.82 6.61
N ASP A 48 7.46 -6.14 6.65
CA ASP A 48 8.70 -6.91 6.68
C ASP A 48 9.57 -6.64 5.45
N VAL A 49 8.99 -6.64 4.25
CA VAL A 49 9.71 -6.32 3.02
C VAL A 49 10.21 -4.87 3.02
N VAL A 50 9.36 -3.92 3.40
CA VAL A 50 9.72 -2.49 3.45
C VAL A 50 10.87 -2.23 4.43
N HIS A 51 10.85 -2.90 5.59
CA HIS A 51 11.88 -2.75 6.61
C HIS A 51 13.19 -3.44 6.24
N ARG A 52 13.14 -4.74 5.87
CA ARG A 52 14.36 -5.53 5.57
C ARG A 52 15.14 -5.01 4.37
N ARG A 53 14.47 -4.33 3.43
CA ARG A 53 15.08 -3.85 2.18
C ARG A 53 15.39 -2.35 2.19
N ASP A 54 15.28 -1.69 3.35
CA ASP A 54 15.50 -0.25 3.53
C ASP A 54 14.68 0.60 2.54
N LEU A 55 13.49 0.11 2.18
CA LEU A 55 12.60 0.80 1.25
C LEU A 55 11.91 1.98 1.93
N ALA A 56 11.82 1.98 3.26
CA ALA A 56 11.30 3.11 4.01
C ALA A 56 12.10 4.40 3.75
N ARG A 57 13.43 4.29 3.61
CA ARG A 57 14.29 5.43 3.30
C ARG A 57 14.19 5.88 1.84
N ARG A 58 14.06 4.93 0.91
CA ARG A 58 14.03 5.20 -0.54
C ARG A 58 12.66 5.62 -1.06
N TYR A 59 11.59 5.09 -0.45
CA TYR A 59 10.20 5.28 -0.83
C TYR A 59 9.36 5.56 0.43
N PRO A 60 9.51 6.75 1.04
CA PRO A 60 8.81 7.09 2.28
C PRO A 60 7.29 6.98 2.14
N HIS A 61 6.74 7.33 0.98
CA HIS A 61 5.30 7.19 0.71
C HIS A 61 4.82 5.74 0.75
N VAL A 62 5.64 4.78 0.32
CA VAL A 62 5.31 3.34 0.42
C VAL A 62 5.18 2.95 1.88
N HIS A 63 6.16 3.33 2.71
CA HIS A 63 6.14 3.06 4.14
C HIS A 63 4.93 3.70 4.84
N GLU A 64 4.60 4.94 4.51
CA GLU A 64 3.43 5.63 5.06
C GLU A 64 2.13 4.89 4.76
N VAL A 65 1.91 4.48 3.49
CA VAL A 65 0.69 3.73 3.14
C VAL A 65 0.61 2.42 3.89
N VAL A 66 1.71 1.66 3.94
CA VAL A 66 1.77 0.35 4.62
C VAL A 66 1.51 0.49 6.13
N SER A 67 2.02 1.55 6.76
CA SER A 67 1.75 1.83 8.17
C SER A 67 0.26 2.11 8.43
N PHE A 68 -0.40 2.90 7.57
CA PHE A 68 -1.83 3.18 7.72
C PHE A 68 -2.72 1.99 7.35
N LEU A 69 -2.31 1.14 6.41
CA LEU A 69 -2.95 -0.16 6.15
C LEU A 69 -2.94 -1.02 7.43
N TYR A 70 -1.80 -1.06 8.14
CA TYR A 70 -1.68 -1.82 9.38
C TYR A 70 -2.55 -1.22 10.49
N LEU A 71 -2.56 0.10 10.66
CA LEU A 71 -3.41 0.77 11.65
C LEU A 71 -4.91 0.53 11.40
N CYS A 72 -5.34 0.48 10.14
CA CYS A 72 -6.70 0.09 9.79
C CYS A 72 -7.02 -1.33 10.29
N CYS A 73 -6.16 -2.29 9.98
CA CYS A 73 -6.30 -3.68 10.43
C CYS A 73 -6.29 -3.79 11.96
N PHE A 74 -5.35 -3.11 12.61
CA PHE A 74 -5.21 -3.07 14.06
C PHE A 74 -6.48 -2.54 14.73
N SER A 75 -7.02 -1.43 14.21
CA SER A 75 -8.25 -0.86 14.74
C SER A 75 -9.42 -1.84 14.62
N LEU A 76 -9.58 -2.51 13.49
CA LEU A 76 -10.67 -3.46 13.26
C LEU A 76 -10.54 -4.74 14.11
N LEU A 77 -9.32 -5.25 14.30
CA LEU A 77 -9.07 -6.48 15.04
C LEU A 77 -9.04 -6.29 16.56
N HIS A 78 -8.45 -5.19 17.03
CA HIS A 78 -8.10 -5.03 18.44
C HIS A 78 -8.85 -3.89 19.15
N LEU A 79 -9.34 -2.90 18.41
CA LEU A 79 -10.04 -1.73 18.96
C LEU A 79 -11.51 -1.66 18.56
N ARG A 80 -12.11 -2.79 18.12
CA ARG A 80 -13.51 -2.86 17.69
C ARG A 80 -13.89 -1.80 16.63
N GLY A 81 -12.92 -1.35 15.84
CA GLY A 81 -13.11 -0.34 14.81
C GLY A 81 -13.12 1.12 15.29
N GLU A 82 -12.83 1.43 16.56
CA GLU A 82 -12.94 2.78 17.16
C GLU A 82 -12.23 3.89 16.36
N SER A 83 -11.10 3.60 15.72
CA SER A 83 -10.32 4.55 14.90
C SER A 83 -10.24 4.18 13.42
N PHE A 84 -11.04 3.19 12.98
CA PHE A 84 -10.92 2.63 11.64
C PHE A 84 -11.19 3.69 10.57
N PHE A 85 -12.24 4.50 10.71
CA PHE A 85 -12.58 5.53 9.72
C PHE A 85 -11.49 6.60 9.62
N THR A 86 -10.93 7.04 10.75
CA THR A 86 -9.80 7.97 10.79
C THR A 86 -8.58 7.41 10.05
N TYR A 87 -8.18 6.17 10.37
CA TYR A 87 -7.05 5.53 9.71
C TYR A 87 -7.32 5.24 8.24
N ARG A 88 -8.56 4.91 7.87
CA ARG A 88 -8.97 4.67 6.49
C ARG A 88 -8.87 5.94 5.65
N ASP A 89 -9.24 7.09 6.19
CA ASP A 89 -9.15 8.36 5.46
C ASP A 89 -7.70 8.83 5.31
N GLU A 90 -6.88 8.68 6.35
CA GLU A 90 -5.43 8.89 6.25
C GLU A 90 -4.79 7.94 5.24
N MET A 91 -5.15 6.65 5.27
CA MET A 91 -4.70 5.65 4.29
C MET A 91 -5.02 6.09 2.85
N LYS A 92 -6.24 6.54 2.58
CA LYS A 92 -6.63 7.05 1.24
C LYS A 92 -5.77 8.26 0.85
N GLN A 93 -5.54 9.19 1.77
CA GLN A 93 -4.73 10.37 1.50
C GLN A 93 -3.28 9.99 1.16
N ARG A 94 -2.65 9.11 1.94
CA ARG A 94 -1.29 8.63 1.67
C ARG A 94 -1.22 7.81 0.38
N TYR A 95 -2.23 6.99 0.10
CA TYR A 95 -2.31 6.25 -1.16
C TYR A 95 -2.40 7.17 -2.36
N LYS A 96 -3.21 8.23 -2.29
CA LYS A 96 -3.27 9.25 -3.34
C LYS A 96 -1.93 9.95 -3.53
N THR A 97 -1.22 10.26 -2.45
CA THR A 97 0.14 10.84 -2.50
C THR A 97 1.14 9.88 -3.14
N LEU A 98 1.10 8.58 -2.80
CA LEU A 98 1.92 7.55 -3.43
C LEU A 98 1.67 7.50 -4.95
N LEU A 99 0.41 7.42 -5.38
CA LEU A 99 0.06 7.39 -6.81
C LEU A 99 0.54 8.65 -7.54
N ARG A 100 0.38 9.83 -6.92
CA ARG A 100 0.93 11.08 -7.46
C ARG A 100 2.43 11.07 -7.55
N SER A 101 3.14 10.55 -6.54
CA SER A 101 4.60 10.46 -6.58
C SER A 101 5.08 9.59 -7.73
N LEU A 102 4.36 8.50 -8.06
CA LEU A 102 4.65 7.65 -9.20
C LEU A 102 4.33 8.33 -10.55
N TYR A 103 3.30 9.17 -10.59
CA TYR A 103 2.87 9.88 -11.80
C TYR A 103 3.75 11.10 -12.13
N PHE A 104 4.11 11.89 -11.12
CA PHE A 104 4.84 13.17 -11.26
C PHE A 104 6.34 13.05 -11.04
N PHE A 105 6.81 11.99 -10.39
CA PHE A 105 8.19 11.55 -10.47
C PHE A 105 8.25 10.23 -11.26
N PRO A 106 8.00 10.26 -12.58
CA PRO A 106 8.60 9.26 -13.42
C PRO A 106 10.10 9.56 -13.35
N ASN A 107 10.82 8.95 -12.41
CA ASN A 107 12.15 8.46 -12.77
C ASN A 107 11.99 7.90 -14.18
N GLN A 108 12.84 8.33 -15.13
CA GLN A 108 12.81 8.22 -16.60
C GLN A 108 12.55 6.80 -17.19
N TYR A 109 11.68 6.03 -16.57
CA TYR A 109 11.49 4.59 -16.56
C TYR A 109 10.00 4.20 -16.45
N PHE A 110 9.11 5.10 -15.98
CA PHE A 110 7.69 4.77 -15.71
C PHE A 110 6.68 5.16 -16.81
N ALA A 111 7.11 5.80 -17.90
CA ALA A 111 6.19 6.38 -18.89
C ALA A 111 5.33 5.36 -19.68
N ALA A 112 5.65 4.07 -19.64
CA ALA A 112 4.98 3.07 -20.47
C ALA A 112 3.69 2.49 -19.85
N GLU A 113 3.52 2.48 -18.52
CA GLU A 113 2.44 1.69 -17.88
C GLU A 113 1.38 2.53 -17.15
N THR A 114 1.60 3.82 -16.92
CA THR A 114 0.60 4.72 -16.29
C THR A 114 -0.65 4.90 -17.13
N LYS A 115 -0.62 4.60 -18.43
CA LYS A 115 -1.82 4.59 -19.29
C LYS A 115 -2.83 3.49 -18.96
N ARG A 116 -2.45 2.45 -18.20
CA ARG A 116 -3.36 1.33 -17.87
C ARG A 116 -4.16 1.54 -16.58
N ILE A 117 -3.68 2.38 -15.67
CA ILE A 117 -4.33 2.59 -14.36
C ILE A 117 -5.38 3.72 -14.44
N SER A 118 -5.28 4.62 -15.42
CA SER A 118 -6.21 5.75 -15.59
C SER A 118 -7.58 5.39 -16.18
N ASN A 119 -7.84 4.12 -16.50
CA ASN A 119 -9.07 3.65 -17.17
C ASN A 119 -9.90 2.66 -16.32
N LEU A 120 -9.76 2.70 -14.99
CA LEU A 120 -10.65 1.99 -14.05
C LEU A 120 -11.23 2.96 -13.01
#